data_AF-R9A1W8-F1
#
_entry.id   AF-R9A1W8-F1
#
_cell.length_a   1.000
_cell.length_b   1.000
_cell.length_c   1.000
_cell.angle_alpha   90.00
_cell.angle_beta   90.00
_cell.angle_gamma   90.00
#
_symmetry.space_group_name_H-M   'P 1'
#
loop_
_entity.id
_entity.type
_entity.pdbx_description
1 polymer ?
#
loop_
_entity_poly.entity_id
_entity_poly.type
_entity_poly.pdbx_seq_one_letter_code
_entity_poly.pdbx_strand_id
1 'polypeptide(L)'
;MKKFINKGLVLALIAVMGLASVDCQKKKNDNTGLLLAALFFLNQPEYTVVLTGTLKGADNLPMKDGKVSISDAEGSSFLSGGQGTISDFTTCATNGAPPASGTVDGEFTLLFKTPSLNGKLAFAPTDAASATNANGCSSGTAPFINSLASSDFTNVTGAPGILSVNLKLEDRQNIDQVGLSGNSGYSITVKSINVFVKGEYTLQSPTVGENVCDGRRLGGGPRIVSGSLTGSETWNGGILLQGTVFVESGVTINVAPGTAIFGQRGSSIFFKRGSKLVANGTAADPICWSSASSLGSRFPGDWGGIVTIGDSGATRGSNTEGTTPQSYGGTGSLPGTSNLEMSYNIVEFGGNEVAPGDELNNLSLYASNTTLNHVQAHRGLDDQIEAWGGTGSWNNILATGGLDDDLDLDEGFGGPTLGSGATITNFISHKYPAACGGSVSTDPHGLEWDGIHSDGGVACNSPSAPLLARCTTATLNKFTLIGAGIAGGQAARLREGVQATLSNGIAYGHALGFRVDGATAATVVTFTAGTVRGQQGQTTNTATGAPTVNSTVTYNVSALPIVSDGGINTESNCGFAATKPDYTLNATYAVAGQGGAADGKWWDGWTVFRAR
;
A
#
# COMPACT_ATOMS: atom_id res chain seq x y z
N MET A 1 37.40 28.06 -18.49
CA MET A 1 37.76 27.77 -17.09
C MET A 1 36.90 28.48 -16.02
N LYS A 2 35.83 29.22 -16.35
CA LYS A 2 35.01 29.96 -15.37
C LYS A 2 33.57 29.43 -15.14
N LYS A 3 33.27 28.15 -15.44
CA LYS A 3 31.90 27.58 -15.29
C LYS A 3 31.81 26.20 -14.62
N PHE A 4 32.78 25.83 -13.77
CA PHE A 4 32.80 24.51 -13.10
C PHE A 4 32.94 24.58 -11.57
N ILE A 5 32.37 25.61 -10.93
CA ILE A 5 32.21 25.60 -9.47
C ILE A 5 30.82 25.03 -9.17
N ASN A 6 30.77 23.71 -9.03
CA ASN A 6 29.57 22.93 -8.73
C ASN A 6 28.93 23.36 -7.40
N LYS A 7 27.60 23.35 -7.35
CA LYS A 7 26.79 23.53 -6.12
C LYS A 7 27.23 22.61 -4.97
N GLY A 8 27.83 21.46 -5.27
CA GLY A 8 28.44 20.56 -4.27
C GLY A 8 29.65 21.15 -3.54
N LEU A 9 30.47 21.99 -4.20
CA LEU A 9 31.59 22.68 -3.55
C LEU A 9 31.08 23.79 -2.64
N VAL A 10 29.99 24.49 -3.03
CA VAL A 10 29.31 25.50 -2.21
C VAL A 10 28.64 24.85 -0.99
N LEU A 11 28.01 23.68 -1.16
CA LEU A 11 27.44 22.90 -0.05
C LEU A 11 28.52 22.41 0.92
N ALA A 12 29.66 21.92 0.40
CA ALA A 12 30.79 21.51 1.20
C ALA A 12 31.45 22.70 1.93
N LEU A 13 31.56 23.86 1.27
CA LEU A 13 32.06 25.11 1.88
C LEU A 13 31.14 25.61 2.99
N ILE A 14 29.81 25.51 2.84
CA ILE A 14 28.83 25.89 3.87
C ILE A 14 28.85 24.90 5.05
N ALA A 15 28.98 23.60 4.79
CA ALA A 15 29.13 22.58 5.84
C ALA A 15 30.45 22.72 6.62
N VAL A 16 31.54 23.03 5.92
CA VAL A 16 32.87 23.26 6.53
C VAL A 16 32.90 24.58 7.31
N MET A 17 32.21 25.64 6.88
CA MET A 17 32.08 26.89 7.64
C MET A 17 31.16 26.76 8.88
N GLY A 18 30.16 25.88 8.83
CA GLY A 18 29.33 25.53 9.99
C GLY A 18 30.08 24.75 11.07
N LEU A 19 31.08 23.94 10.69
CA LEU A 19 31.93 23.18 11.62
C LEU A 19 33.14 23.99 12.13
N ALA A 20 33.66 24.93 11.34
CA ALA A 20 34.85 25.73 11.69
C ALA A 20 34.56 26.97 12.58
N SER A 21 33.29 27.26 12.90
CA SER A 21 32.91 28.45 13.68
C SER A 21 32.37 28.11 15.08
N VAL A 22 32.57 26.89 15.56
CA VAL A 22 32.39 26.52 16.97
C VAL A 22 33.62 26.96 17.78
N ASP A 23 33.99 28.25 17.70
CA ASP A 23 34.82 28.88 18.73
C ASP A 23 33.94 29.77 19.60
N CYS A 24 33.91 29.39 20.87
CA CYS A 24 32.92 29.78 21.84
C CYS A 24 33.41 31.03 22.55
N GLN A 25 33.34 32.22 21.94
CA GLN A 25 33.37 33.48 22.72
C GLN A 25 32.45 34.57 22.17
N LYS A 26 31.39 34.83 22.97
CA LYS A 26 30.74 36.13 23.22
C LYS A 26 30.72 37.11 22.04
N LYS A 27 29.67 37.05 21.21
CA LYS A 27 28.83 38.22 20.90
C LYS A 27 27.55 37.82 20.17
N LYS A 28 26.46 38.42 20.66
CA LYS A 28 25.11 38.45 20.09
C LYS A 28 25.18 38.95 18.64
N ASN A 29 24.89 38.08 17.68
CA ASN A 29 24.19 38.36 16.41
C ASN A 29 24.01 37.02 15.68
N ASP A 30 22.77 36.73 15.31
CA ASP A 30 22.24 35.38 15.15
C ASP A 30 22.67 34.67 13.85
N ASN A 31 23.09 33.40 13.97
CA ASN A 31 23.35 32.48 12.86
C ASN A 31 22.06 31.77 12.36
N THR A 32 20.88 32.29 12.70
CA THR A 32 19.58 31.76 12.28
C THR A 32 19.40 31.81 10.76
N GLY A 33 19.99 32.79 10.07
CA GLY A 33 19.88 32.93 8.62
C GLY A 33 20.54 31.79 7.81
N LEU A 34 21.66 31.22 8.29
CA LEU A 34 22.37 30.16 7.58
C LEU A 34 21.68 28.80 7.76
N LEU A 35 21.14 28.53 8.96
CA LEU A 35 20.29 27.37 9.22
C LEU A 35 18.96 27.46 8.45
N LEU A 36 18.36 28.65 8.39
CA LEU A 36 17.15 28.90 7.61
C LEU A 36 17.42 28.75 6.11
N ALA A 37 18.60 29.16 5.61
CA ALA A 37 19.02 28.91 4.24
C ALA A 37 19.23 27.41 3.96
N ALA A 38 19.85 26.66 4.87
CA ALA A 38 20.03 25.21 4.73
C ALA A 38 18.69 24.46 4.71
N LEU A 39 17.75 24.83 5.59
CA LEU A 39 16.37 24.32 5.61
C LEU A 39 15.59 24.71 4.35
N PHE A 40 15.80 25.93 3.84
CA PHE A 40 15.24 26.39 2.58
C PHE A 40 15.75 25.52 1.42
N PHE A 41 17.06 25.25 1.34
CA PHE A 41 17.63 24.42 0.26
C PHE A 41 17.26 22.93 0.35
N LEU A 42 17.00 22.39 1.53
CA LEU A 42 16.56 20.99 1.72
C LEU A 42 15.08 20.78 1.38
N ASN A 43 14.26 21.83 1.40
CA ASN A 43 12.82 21.76 1.22
C ASN A 43 12.32 22.58 0.01
N GLN A 44 13.14 22.70 -1.04
CA GLN A 44 12.68 23.36 -2.28
C GLN A 44 11.55 22.53 -2.91
N PRO A 45 10.45 23.17 -3.32
CA PRO A 45 9.35 22.46 -3.97
C PRO A 45 9.84 21.87 -5.29
N GLU A 46 9.51 20.61 -5.54
CA GLU A 46 9.76 19.91 -6.79
C GLU A 46 8.45 19.32 -7.26
N TYR A 47 8.08 19.56 -8.50
CA TYR A 47 6.82 19.17 -9.08
C TYR A 47 7.06 18.02 -10.04
N THR A 48 6.37 16.90 -9.88
CA THR A 48 6.32 15.83 -10.89
C THR A 48 5.11 16.08 -11.77
N VAL A 49 5.34 16.16 -13.09
CA VAL A 49 4.31 16.42 -14.09
C VAL A 49 4.19 15.20 -14.99
N VAL A 50 2.97 14.69 -15.13
CA VAL A 50 2.60 13.70 -16.15
C VAL A 50 1.74 14.39 -17.19
N LEU A 51 2.20 14.40 -18.44
CA LEU A 51 1.54 15.03 -19.58
C LEU A 51 1.21 13.97 -20.62
N THR A 52 -0.06 13.79 -20.94
CA THR A 52 -0.49 12.93 -22.05
C THR A 52 -1.06 13.78 -23.17
N GLY A 53 -0.68 13.50 -24.41
CA GLY A 53 -1.18 14.23 -25.57
C GLY A 53 -1.08 13.44 -26.86
N THR A 54 -1.59 14.03 -27.94
CA THR A 54 -1.47 13.49 -29.30
C THR A 54 -0.64 14.43 -30.15
N LEU A 55 0.38 13.90 -30.84
CA LEU A 55 1.17 14.62 -31.84
C LEU A 55 0.44 14.60 -33.18
N LYS A 56 0.37 15.75 -33.84
CA LYS A 56 -0.30 15.93 -35.13
C LYS A 56 0.63 16.58 -36.17
N GLY A 57 0.49 16.20 -37.42
CA GLY A 57 1.21 16.81 -38.55
C GLY A 57 0.66 18.19 -38.93
N ALA A 58 1.27 18.80 -39.95
CA ALA A 58 0.85 20.08 -40.54
C ALA A 58 -0.58 20.03 -41.13
N ASP A 59 -1.05 18.84 -41.48
CA ASP A 59 -2.39 18.54 -41.96
C ASP A 59 -3.42 18.34 -40.82
N ASN A 60 -2.99 18.53 -39.56
CA ASN A 60 -3.78 18.34 -38.34
C ASN A 60 -4.25 16.88 -38.11
N LEU A 61 -3.69 15.91 -38.83
CA LEU A 61 -3.92 14.49 -38.61
C LEU A 61 -2.95 13.94 -37.55
N PRO A 62 -3.37 12.98 -36.72
CA PRO A 62 -2.48 12.34 -35.76
C PRO A 62 -1.31 11.62 -36.45
N MET A 63 -0.13 11.69 -35.84
CA MET A 63 1.07 10.99 -36.31
C MET A 63 0.99 9.50 -36.00
N LYS A 64 1.54 8.62 -36.84
CA LYS A 64 1.42 7.17 -36.61
C LYS A 64 2.45 6.68 -35.60
N ASP A 65 3.73 6.79 -35.96
CA ASP A 65 4.85 6.39 -35.12
C ASP A 65 5.88 7.51 -35.09
N GLY A 66 6.55 7.66 -33.96
CA GLY A 66 7.57 8.67 -33.76
C GLY A 66 8.01 8.77 -32.31
N LYS A 67 9.08 9.51 -32.08
CA LYS A 67 9.58 9.80 -30.74
C LYS A 67 9.38 11.28 -30.45
N VAL A 68 8.69 11.59 -29.36
CA VAL A 68 8.64 12.96 -28.83
C VAL A 68 9.68 13.09 -27.72
N SER A 69 10.34 14.23 -27.68
CA SER A 69 11.31 14.51 -26.63
C SER A 69 11.17 15.92 -26.09
N ILE A 70 11.48 16.07 -24.81
CA ILE A 70 11.60 17.34 -24.11
C ILE A 70 12.99 17.47 -23.49
N SER A 71 13.51 18.68 -23.51
CA SER A 71 14.75 19.07 -22.84
C SER A 71 14.66 20.54 -22.43
N ASP A 72 15.55 21.01 -21.56
CA ASP A 72 15.58 22.43 -21.19
C ASP A 72 15.78 23.33 -22.44
N ALA A 73 14.86 24.28 -22.66
CA ALA A 73 14.98 25.24 -23.76
C ALA A 73 15.95 26.39 -23.41
N GLU A 74 16.66 26.92 -24.40
CA GLU A 74 17.29 28.26 -24.35
C GLU A 74 18.19 28.53 -23.13
N GLY A 75 18.83 27.50 -22.57
CA GLY A 75 19.69 27.63 -21.39
C GLY A 75 18.92 27.84 -20.06
N SER A 76 17.61 27.58 -20.06
CA SER A 76 16.81 27.44 -18.84
C SER A 76 17.23 26.18 -18.04
N SER A 77 16.86 26.14 -16.77
CA SER A 77 17.01 24.97 -15.90
C SER A 77 15.65 24.65 -15.30
N PHE A 78 14.69 24.34 -16.16
CA PHE A 78 13.33 24.05 -15.77
C PHE A 78 13.17 22.58 -15.39
N LEU A 79 13.86 21.66 -16.04
CA LEU A 79 13.93 20.28 -15.57
C LEU A 79 14.73 20.17 -14.27
N SER A 80 14.34 19.24 -13.41
CA SER A 80 15.13 18.94 -12.21
C SER A 80 16.52 18.41 -12.56
N GLY A 81 17.51 18.72 -11.71
CA GLY A 81 18.88 18.30 -11.93
C GLY A 81 19.01 16.77 -12.08
N GLY A 82 19.76 16.34 -13.10
CA GLY A 82 19.92 14.92 -13.44
C GLY A 82 18.93 14.42 -14.50
N GLN A 83 17.91 15.22 -14.85
CA GLN A 83 17.07 14.95 -16.02
C GLN A 83 17.74 15.52 -17.26
N GLY A 84 18.19 14.61 -18.14
CA GLY A 84 18.64 14.97 -19.49
C GLY A 84 17.44 15.14 -20.43
N THR A 85 17.57 14.68 -21.66
CA THR A 85 16.43 14.60 -22.58
C THR A 85 15.47 13.51 -22.13
N ILE A 86 14.21 13.88 -21.91
CA ILE A 86 13.12 12.94 -21.60
C ILE A 86 12.37 12.69 -22.90
N SER A 87 11.96 11.45 -23.14
CA SER A 87 11.25 11.11 -24.37
C SER A 87 10.24 10.02 -24.15
N ASP A 88 9.21 10.03 -24.99
CA ASP A 88 8.27 8.94 -25.14
C ASP A 88 7.96 8.73 -26.64
N PHE A 89 7.25 7.66 -26.97
CA PHE A 89 6.88 7.34 -28.34
C PHE A 89 5.43 7.69 -28.61
N THR A 90 5.12 7.90 -29.89
CA THR A 90 3.76 7.88 -30.38
C THR A 90 3.39 6.48 -30.83
N THR A 91 2.20 6.00 -30.48
CA THR A 91 1.72 4.68 -30.88
C THR A 91 0.80 4.75 -32.11
N CYS A 92 1.00 3.80 -33.03
CA CYS A 92 0.06 3.52 -34.11
C CYS A 92 -0.93 2.42 -33.70
N ALA A 93 -2.22 2.72 -33.79
CA ALA A 93 -3.33 1.80 -33.58
C ALA A 93 -4.13 1.51 -34.86
N THR A 94 -4.07 2.37 -35.89
CA THR A 94 -4.84 2.19 -37.13
C THR A 94 -3.99 1.84 -38.35
N ASN A 95 -4.41 0.78 -39.06
CA ASN A 95 -3.78 0.36 -40.31
C ASN A 95 -4.42 1.13 -41.49
N GLY A 96 -3.94 2.34 -41.78
CA GLY A 96 -4.50 3.20 -42.84
C GLY A 96 -4.25 4.69 -42.61
N ALA A 97 -4.87 5.59 -43.38
CA ALA A 97 -4.88 7.00 -43.02
C ALA A 97 -5.78 7.20 -41.79
N PRO A 98 -5.31 7.85 -40.70
CA PRO A 98 -6.16 8.09 -39.54
C PRO A 98 -7.38 8.92 -39.96
N PRO A 99 -8.60 8.53 -39.57
CA PRO A 99 -9.78 9.34 -39.86
C PRO A 99 -9.65 10.70 -39.18
N ALA A 100 -10.25 11.74 -39.75
CA ALA A 100 -10.15 13.12 -39.24
C ALA A 100 -10.60 13.29 -37.76
N SER A 101 -11.28 12.28 -37.20
CA SER A 101 -11.76 12.22 -35.82
C SER A 101 -11.15 11.08 -34.98
N GLY A 102 -10.16 10.32 -35.48
CA GLY A 102 -9.55 9.20 -34.77
C GLY A 102 -8.59 9.64 -33.68
N THR A 103 -8.83 9.24 -32.42
CA THR A 103 -8.05 9.67 -31.24
C THR A 103 -6.91 8.75 -30.84
N VAL A 104 -6.72 7.62 -31.53
CA VAL A 104 -5.87 6.50 -31.06
C VAL A 104 -4.44 6.48 -31.64
N ASP A 105 -4.18 7.17 -32.75
CA ASP A 105 -2.83 7.29 -33.29
C ASP A 105 -2.14 8.53 -32.72
N GLY A 106 -0.83 8.50 -32.54
CA GLY A 106 -0.05 9.71 -32.23
C GLY A 106 0.06 10.02 -30.74
N GLU A 107 -0.45 9.15 -29.87
CA GLU A 107 -0.49 9.36 -28.43
C GLU A 107 0.88 9.19 -27.78
N PHE A 108 1.25 10.11 -26.90
CA PHE A 108 2.47 10.04 -26.09
C PHE A 108 2.18 10.47 -24.64
N THR A 109 3.02 10.03 -23.71
CA THR A 109 3.05 10.42 -22.30
C THR A 109 4.45 10.85 -21.85
N LEU A 110 4.60 12.11 -21.49
CA LEU A 110 5.84 12.65 -20.95
C LEU A 110 5.75 12.81 -19.44
N LEU A 111 6.69 12.21 -18.71
CA LEU A 111 6.85 12.38 -17.26
C LEU A 111 8.14 13.13 -16.96
N PHE A 112 8.04 14.30 -16.33
CA PHE A 112 9.20 15.10 -15.96
C PHE A 112 9.06 15.72 -14.57
N LYS A 113 10.18 16.18 -14.00
CA LYS A 113 10.20 16.89 -12.72
C LYS A 113 10.73 18.30 -12.95
N THR A 114 10.26 19.24 -12.14
CA THR A 114 10.69 20.63 -12.23
C THR A 114 10.72 21.27 -10.84
N PRO A 115 11.72 22.10 -10.50
CA PRO A 115 11.73 22.86 -9.25
C PRO A 115 10.94 24.17 -9.33
N SER A 116 10.22 24.43 -10.43
CA SER A 116 9.54 25.70 -10.68
C SER A 116 8.14 25.48 -11.25
N LEU A 117 7.23 26.41 -10.96
CA LEU A 117 5.86 26.33 -11.49
C LEU A 117 5.78 26.73 -12.96
N ASN A 118 6.72 27.52 -13.45
CA ASN A 118 6.72 27.95 -14.84
C ASN A 118 8.09 27.81 -15.49
N GLY A 119 8.07 27.51 -16.79
CA GLY A 119 9.28 27.38 -17.59
C GLY A 119 9.01 26.93 -19.01
N LYS A 120 10.09 26.70 -19.75
CA LYS A 120 10.07 26.40 -21.18
C LYS A 120 10.94 25.19 -21.46
N LEU A 121 10.38 24.23 -22.18
CA LEU A 121 11.09 23.04 -22.66
C LEU A 121 11.17 23.07 -24.18
N ALA A 122 12.31 22.67 -24.72
CA ALA A 122 12.44 22.40 -26.15
C ALA A 122 11.72 21.08 -26.41
N PHE A 123 10.68 21.11 -27.23
CA PHE A 123 9.91 19.95 -27.63
C PHE A 123 10.30 19.57 -29.05
N ALA A 124 10.83 18.37 -29.23
CA ALA A 124 11.29 17.89 -30.52
C ALA A 124 10.62 16.54 -30.84
N PRO A 125 9.74 16.49 -31.85
CA PRO A 125 9.41 15.24 -32.51
C PRO A 125 10.59 14.82 -33.40
N THR A 126 11.15 13.66 -33.11
CA THR A 126 12.19 12.99 -33.90
C THR A 126 11.62 11.72 -34.50
N ASP A 127 12.07 11.39 -35.71
CA ASP A 127 11.77 10.10 -36.33
C ASP A 127 10.26 9.83 -36.45
N ALA A 128 9.46 10.85 -36.83
CA ALA A 128 8.01 10.80 -36.78
C ALA A 128 7.38 10.75 -38.19
N ALA A 129 6.53 9.75 -38.46
CA ALA A 129 5.88 9.56 -39.75
C ALA A 129 4.52 10.27 -39.83
N SER A 130 4.36 11.15 -40.83
CA SER A 130 3.10 11.81 -41.15
C SER A 130 1.99 10.79 -41.48
N ALA A 131 0.76 11.09 -41.07
CA ALA A 131 -0.46 10.34 -41.39
C ALA A 131 -0.65 10.05 -42.89
N THR A 132 -0.09 10.92 -43.74
CA THR A 132 -0.16 10.87 -45.21
C THR A 132 0.91 10.00 -45.86
N ASN A 133 1.85 9.43 -45.10
CA ASN A 133 2.82 8.48 -45.63
C ASN A 133 2.13 7.11 -45.91
N ALA A 134 2.31 6.60 -47.12
CA ALA A 134 1.60 5.43 -47.65
C ALA A 134 2.13 4.09 -47.11
N ASN A 135 3.27 4.09 -46.43
CA ASN A 135 3.77 2.90 -45.73
C ASN A 135 2.98 2.73 -44.43
N GLY A 136 2.15 1.69 -44.37
CA GLY A 136 1.41 1.31 -43.16
C GLY A 136 2.35 0.96 -42.00
N CYS A 137 1.82 0.92 -40.78
CA CYS A 137 2.53 0.39 -39.62
C CYS A 137 2.94 -1.05 -39.97
N SER A 138 4.24 -1.36 -39.88
CA SER A 138 4.83 -2.55 -40.50
C SER A 138 4.01 -3.79 -40.17
N SER A 139 3.49 -4.46 -41.20
CA SER A 139 2.67 -5.67 -41.04
C SER A 139 3.60 -6.83 -40.68
N GLY A 140 3.94 -6.98 -39.41
CA GLY A 140 4.82 -8.05 -38.94
C GLY A 140 4.85 -8.14 -37.43
N THR A 141 4.71 -9.37 -36.92
CA THR A 141 4.77 -9.75 -35.51
C THR A 141 6.06 -9.27 -34.80
N ALA A 142 6.05 -8.06 -34.22
CA ALA A 142 6.92 -7.65 -33.11
C ALA A 142 6.38 -6.34 -32.46
N PRO A 143 5.87 -6.35 -31.22
CA PRO A 143 5.11 -5.23 -30.66
C PRO A 143 5.94 -4.28 -29.76
N PHE A 144 7.23 -4.05 -30.06
CA PHE A 144 8.03 -3.10 -29.29
C PHE A 144 8.66 -2.04 -30.20
N ILE A 145 8.26 -0.78 -30.01
CA ILE A 145 8.83 0.38 -30.73
C ILE A 145 10.36 0.47 -30.56
N ASN A 146 10.90 -0.05 -29.45
CA ASN A 146 12.33 -0.15 -29.16
C ASN A 146 13.13 -1.01 -30.16
N SER A 147 12.46 -1.83 -30.97
CA SER A 147 13.08 -2.69 -31.98
C SER A 147 13.02 -2.15 -33.41
N LEU A 148 12.38 -0.99 -33.63
CA LEU A 148 12.32 -0.35 -34.95
C LEU A 148 13.66 0.34 -35.25
N ALA A 149 14.22 0.08 -36.43
CA ALA A 149 15.48 0.68 -36.83
C ALA A 149 15.27 2.16 -37.16
N SER A 150 16.28 3.01 -36.94
CA SER A 150 16.23 4.44 -37.30
C SER A 150 15.87 4.71 -38.78
N SER A 151 16.07 3.73 -39.67
CA SER A 151 15.70 3.78 -41.10
C SER A 151 14.22 3.54 -41.39
N ASP A 152 13.48 2.96 -40.43
CA ASP A 152 12.04 2.71 -40.55
C ASP A 152 11.24 4.01 -40.34
N PHE A 153 11.90 5.03 -39.80
CA PHE A 153 11.36 6.36 -39.55
C PHE A 153 11.92 7.34 -40.60
N THR A 154 11.04 8.00 -41.36
CA THR A 154 11.46 8.65 -42.62
C THR A 154 11.35 10.17 -42.63
N ASN A 155 10.77 10.83 -41.62
CA ASN A 155 10.62 12.29 -41.62
C ASN A 155 10.90 12.94 -40.26
N VAL A 156 11.66 14.04 -40.29
CA VAL A 156 11.69 15.04 -39.21
C VAL A 156 10.56 16.03 -39.51
N THR A 157 9.61 16.19 -38.60
CA THR A 157 8.36 16.95 -38.85
C THR A 157 8.50 18.46 -38.75
N GLY A 158 9.71 18.96 -38.51
CA GLY A 158 10.05 20.37 -38.49
C GLY A 158 11.04 20.71 -37.38
N ALA A 159 11.27 22.00 -37.16
CA ALA A 159 12.18 22.44 -36.11
C ALA A 159 11.60 22.20 -34.70
N PRO A 160 12.44 21.98 -33.66
CA PRO A 160 11.97 21.93 -32.28
C PRO A 160 11.14 23.17 -31.91
N GLY A 161 10.05 22.94 -31.20
CA GLY A 161 9.17 23.98 -30.66
C GLY A 161 9.49 24.25 -29.19
N ILE A 162 8.78 25.23 -28.63
CA ILE A 162 8.86 25.61 -27.24
C ILE A 162 7.55 25.23 -26.55
N LEU A 163 7.65 24.25 -25.66
CA LEU A 163 6.61 23.84 -24.74
C LEU A 163 6.67 24.76 -23.51
N SER A 164 5.73 25.69 -23.43
CA SER A 164 5.55 26.54 -22.25
C SER A 164 4.72 25.78 -21.22
N VAL A 165 5.25 25.68 -20.01
CA VAL A 165 4.61 25.01 -18.87
C VAL A 165 4.36 26.07 -17.80
N ASN A 166 3.12 26.17 -17.32
CA ASN A 166 2.68 27.07 -16.27
C ASN A 166 1.72 26.35 -15.33
N LEU A 167 2.31 25.68 -14.34
CA LEU A 167 1.65 24.86 -13.34
C LEU A 167 0.91 25.74 -12.34
N LYS A 168 -0.39 25.48 -12.20
CA LYS A 168 -1.34 26.05 -11.25
C LYS A 168 -1.63 24.99 -10.21
N LEU A 169 -1.10 25.17 -9.00
CA LEU A 169 -1.26 24.19 -7.93
C LEU A 169 -2.69 24.11 -7.40
N GLU A 170 -3.47 25.15 -7.63
CA GLU A 170 -4.91 25.25 -7.35
C GLU A 170 -5.78 24.37 -8.26
N ASP A 171 -5.27 23.98 -9.44
CA ASP A 171 -5.98 23.16 -10.42
C ASP A 171 -4.99 22.27 -11.17
N ARG A 172 -4.61 21.15 -10.55
CA ARG A 172 -3.49 20.29 -10.96
C ARG A 172 -3.78 19.41 -12.18
N GLN A 173 -4.96 19.55 -12.76
CA GLN A 173 -5.43 18.76 -13.90
C GLN A 173 -5.82 19.62 -15.11
N ASN A 174 -5.76 20.95 -15.00
CA ASN A 174 -6.09 21.86 -16.08
C ASN A 174 -5.11 21.77 -17.26
N ILE A 175 -5.60 21.29 -18.41
CA ILE A 175 -4.77 21.10 -19.60
C ILE A 175 -4.21 22.40 -20.20
N ASP A 176 -4.82 23.57 -19.92
CA ASP A 176 -4.35 24.88 -20.41
C ASP A 176 -3.06 25.35 -19.73
N GLN A 177 -2.56 24.60 -18.75
CA GLN A 177 -1.26 24.82 -18.10
C GLN A 177 -0.08 24.55 -19.03
N VAL A 178 -0.31 23.91 -20.18
CA VAL A 178 0.75 23.56 -21.13
C VAL A 178 0.36 24.01 -22.55
N GLY A 179 1.28 24.67 -23.24
CA GLY A 179 1.09 25.11 -24.61
C GLY A 179 2.36 24.99 -25.45
N LEU A 180 2.22 24.59 -26.72
CA LEU A 180 3.32 24.48 -27.68
C LEU A 180 3.32 25.67 -28.64
N SER A 181 4.50 26.22 -28.92
CA SER A 181 4.70 27.36 -29.83
C SER A 181 6.04 27.28 -30.57
N GLY A 182 6.25 28.11 -31.58
CA GLY A 182 7.54 28.22 -32.28
C GLY A 182 7.90 27.01 -33.16
N ASN A 183 7.03 26.01 -33.21
CA ASN A 183 7.09 24.85 -34.09
C ASN A 183 6.54 25.18 -35.48
N SER A 184 7.17 24.63 -36.52
CA SER A 184 6.63 24.57 -37.87
C SER A 184 6.43 23.11 -38.26
N GLY A 185 5.29 22.77 -38.86
CA GLY A 185 5.06 21.43 -39.44
C GLY A 185 4.39 20.37 -38.55
N TYR A 186 4.12 20.66 -37.27
CA TYR A 186 3.37 19.78 -36.35
C TYR A 186 2.59 20.57 -35.30
N SER A 187 1.75 19.92 -34.50
CA SER A 187 1.11 20.48 -33.30
C SER A 187 0.87 19.37 -32.26
N ILE A 188 0.49 19.74 -31.04
CA ILE A 188 0.04 18.77 -30.02
C ILE A 188 -1.38 19.09 -29.58
N THR A 189 -2.14 18.07 -29.22
CA THR A 189 -3.38 18.20 -28.46
C THR A 189 -3.16 17.59 -27.08
N VAL A 190 -3.18 18.40 -26.03
CA VAL A 190 -3.04 17.92 -24.64
C VAL A 190 -4.33 17.23 -24.23
N LYS A 191 -4.24 15.99 -23.77
CA LYS A 191 -5.38 15.19 -23.30
C LYS A 191 -5.52 15.24 -21.78
N SER A 192 -4.41 15.20 -21.07
CA SER A 192 -4.40 15.32 -19.61
C SER A 192 -3.08 15.86 -19.10
N ILE A 193 -3.14 16.49 -17.92
CA ILE A 193 -1.98 16.81 -17.11
C ILE A 193 -2.28 16.37 -15.67
N ASN A 194 -1.28 15.86 -14.95
CA ASN A 194 -1.34 15.67 -13.50
C ASN A 194 -0.07 16.22 -12.86
N VAL A 195 -0.23 17.08 -11.84
CA VAL A 195 0.88 17.73 -11.13
C VAL A 195 0.92 17.23 -9.68
N PHE A 196 2.07 16.72 -9.25
CA PHE A 196 2.34 16.27 -7.90
C PHE A 196 3.43 17.13 -7.27
N VAL A 197 3.21 17.67 -6.08
CA VAL A 197 4.22 18.50 -5.40
C VAL A 197 4.94 17.68 -4.35
N LYS A 198 6.27 17.63 -4.44
CA LYS A 198 7.15 16.99 -3.48
C LYS A 198 6.92 17.61 -2.10
N GLY A 199 6.53 16.77 -1.16
CA GLY A 199 6.27 17.18 0.21
C GLY A 199 4.88 17.78 0.46
N GLU A 200 4.07 18.10 -0.56
CA GLU A 200 2.66 18.38 -0.33
C GLU A 200 1.89 17.07 -0.22
N TYR A 201 1.89 16.55 0.98
CA TYR A 201 0.86 15.65 1.44
C TYR A 201 -0.35 16.49 1.86
N THR A 202 -1.31 16.74 0.95
CA THR A 202 -2.55 17.46 1.25
C THR A 202 -3.50 16.56 2.03
N LEU A 203 -3.17 16.32 3.29
CA LEU A 203 -4.07 15.67 4.22
C LEU A 203 -4.94 16.74 4.86
N GLN A 204 -6.16 16.92 4.34
CA GLN A 204 -7.12 17.81 4.98
C GLN A 204 -7.74 17.09 6.18
N SER A 205 -7.93 17.84 7.26
CA SER A 205 -8.49 17.32 8.53
C SER A 205 -7.81 16.02 8.99
N PRO A 206 -6.48 16.04 9.23
CA PRO A 206 -5.74 14.85 9.60
C PRO A 206 -6.24 14.29 10.92
N THR A 207 -6.42 12.97 10.99
CA THR A 207 -6.72 12.28 12.24
C THR A 207 -5.53 12.38 13.21
N VAL A 208 -5.76 11.99 14.48
CA VAL A 208 -4.66 11.86 15.46
C VAL A 208 -3.63 10.83 14.97
N GLY A 209 -4.10 9.69 14.45
CA GLY A 209 -3.23 8.65 13.88
C GLY A 209 -2.38 9.15 12.74
N GLU A 210 -2.97 9.89 11.79
CA GLU A 210 -2.24 10.41 10.65
C GLU A 210 -1.14 11.38 11.08
N ASN A 211 -1.41 12.23 12.08
CA ASN A 211 -0.39 13.13 12.63
C ASN A 211 0.77 12.37 13.31
N VAL A 212 0.49 11.27 14.00
CA VAL A 212 1.54 10.42 14.62
C VAL A 212 2.34 9.71 13.53
N CYS A 213 1.67 9.05 12.59
CA CYS A 213 2.29 8.30 11.50
C CYS A 213 3.08 9.19 10.52
N ASP A 214 2.74 10.47 10.40
CA ASP A 214 3.53 11.44 9.63
C ASP A 214 4.77 11.93 10.40
N GLY A 215 4.92 11.54 11.67
CA GLY A 215 5.99 12.02 12.54
C GLY A 215 5.84 13.48 12.98
N ARG A 216 4.66 14.11 12.76
CA ARG A 216 4.45 15.55 13.03
C ARG A 216 4.57 15.92 14.51
N ARG A 217 4.41 14.94 15.40
CA ARG A 217 4.54 15.11 16.86
C ARG A 217 5.97 14.87 17.38
N LEU A 218 6.89 14.45 16.52
CA LEU A 218 8.24 14.09 16.93
C LEU A 218 9.11 15.33 17.12
N GLY A 219 9.84 15.37 18.23
CA GLY A 219 10.93 16.31 18.47
C GLY A 219 12.27 15.68 18.14
N GLY A 220 13.10 16.35 17.34
CA GLY A 220 14.43 15.86 16.98
C GLY A 220 14.44 14.77 15.90
N GLY A 221 15.62 14.22 15.61
CA GLY A 221 15.78 13.11 14.68
C GLY A 221 15.40 11.76 15.32
N PRO A 222 14.98 10.76 14.53
CA PRO A 222 14.64 9.45 15.07
C PRO A 222 15.90 8.73 15.57
N ARG A 223 15.74 7.91 16.62
CA ARG A 223 16.76 6.95 17.04
C ARG A 223 16.85 5.84 16.01
N ILE A 224 18.06 5.58 15.52
CA ILE A 224 18.32 4.46 14.61
C ILE A 224 18.42 3.16 15.41
N VAL A 225 17.73 2.13 14.92
CA VAL A 225 17.74 0.76 15.45
C VAL A 225 18.06 -0.19 14.30
N SER A 226 19.05 -1.06 14.48
CA SER A 226 19.51 -2.02 13.48
C SER A 226 20.14 -3.25 14.15
N GLY A 227 20.19 -4.38 13.42
CA GLY A 227 20.80 -5.62 13.90
C GLY A 227 20.04 -6.29 15.07
N SER A 228 20.77 -7.02 15.92
CA SER A 228 20.16 -7.74 17.05
C SER A 228 20.11 -6.90 18.32
N LEU A 229 18.92 -6.82 18.91
CA LEU A 229 18.65 -6.28 20.23
C LEU A 229 18.76 -7.41 21.26
N THR A 230 19.75 -7.31 22.14
CA THR A 230 20.07 -8.32 23.17
C THR A 230 19.68 -7.88 24.59
N GLY A 231 19.12 -6.68 24.75
CA GLY A 231 18.68 -6.13 26.02
C GLY A 231 17.30 -5.49 25.89
N SER A 232 16.47 -5.67 26.92
CA SER A 232 15.14 -5.07 26.98
C SER A 232 15.23 -3.55 27.05
N GLU A 233 14.34 -2.88 26.33
CA GLU A 233 14.33 -1.42 26.23
C GLU A 233 12.93 -0.84 26.13
N THR A 234 12.83 0.47 26.33
CA THR A 234 11.61 1.24 26.13
C THR A 234 11.84 2.22 24.98
N TRP A 235 10.95 2.19 23.99
CA TRP A 235 10.95 3.10 22.86
C TRP A 235 9.97 4.24 23.08
N ASN A 236 10.40 5.44 22.74
CA ASN A 236 9.62 6.66 22.81
C ASN A 236 10.06 7.64 21.71
N GLY A 237 9.12 8.44 21.21
CA GLY A 237 9.41 9.42 20.16
C GLY A 237 9.59 8.77 18.79
N GLY A 238 10.66 9.14 18.08
CA GLY A 238 10.91 8.67 16.71
C GLY A 238 11.91 7.52 16.69
N ILE A 239 11.57 6.41 16.05
CA ILE A 239 12.47 5.28 15.81
C ILE A 239 12.62 5.07 14.30
N LEU A 240 13.82 4.78 13.81
CA LEU A 240 14.09 4.40 12.43
C LEU A 240 14.73 3.00 12.41
N LEU A 241 14.04 2.03 11.84
CA LEU A 241 14.54 0.67 11.64
C LEU A 241 15.39 0.62 10.35
N GLN A 242 16.57 0.02 10.44
CA GLN A 242 17.47 -0.18 9.29
C GLN A 242 17.88 -1.64 9.16
N GLY A 243 17.66 -2.21 7.97
CA GLY A 243 17.82 -3.64 7.73
C GLY A 243 16.85 -4.49 8.55
N THR A 244 17.12 -5.79 8.66
CA THR A 244 16.36 -6.67 9.55
C THR A 244 16.82 -6.48 10.99
N VAL A 245 15.89 -6.07 11.85
CA VAL A 245 16.09 -5.94 13.31
C VAL A 245 15.61 -7.21 13.98
N PHE A 246 16.46 -7.83 14.80
CA PHE A 246 16.09 -9.02 15.58
C PHE A 246 15.96 -8.67 17.05
N VAL A 247 14.80 -8.93 17.64
CA VAL A 247 14.61 -8.91 19.09
C VAL A 247 14.88 -10.31 19.60
N GLU A 248 16.01 -10.48 20.29
CA GLU A 248 16.50 -11.79 20.70
C GLU A 248 15.68 -12.38 21.87
N SER A 249 15.82 -13.69 22.08
CA SER A 249 15.11 -14.39 23.15
C SER A 249 15.37 -13.76 24.53
N GLY A 250 14.32 -13.61 25.35
CA GLY A 250 14.39 -12.96 26.66
C GLY A 250 14.35 -11.43 26.64
N VAL A 251 14.31 -10.82 25.45
CA VAL A 251 14.22 -9.36 25.28
C VAL A 251 12.76 -8.92 25.17
N THR A 252 12.41 -7.88 25.91
CA THR A 252 11.11 -7.20 25.81
C THR A 252 11.31 -5.79 25.28
N ILE A 253 10.59 -5.44 24.22
CA ILE A 253 10.48 -4.05 23.73
C ILE A 253 9.16 -3.48 24.22
N ASN A 254 9.24 -2.44 25.03
CA ASN A 254 8.08 -1.65 25.46
C ASN A 254 8.00 -0.40 24.60
N VAL A 255 6.86 -0.13 23.97
CA VAL A 255 6.68 1.05 23.12
C VAL A 255 5.69 1.99 23.80
N ALA A 256 6.14 3.21 24.09
CA ALA A 256 5.32 4.23 24.74
C ALA A 256 4.26 4.82 23.78
N PRO A 257 3.09 5.26 24.27
CA PRO A 257 2.10 5.98 23.47
C PRO A 257 2.68 7.14 22.67
N GLY A 258 2.18 7.35 21.45
CA GLY A 258 2.61 8.44 20.56
C GLY A 258 3.96 8.21 19.87
N THR A 259 4.58 7.04 20.05
CA THR A 259 5.81 6.67 19.33
C THR A 259 5.51 6.42 17.86
N ALA A 260 6.37 6.94 16.98
CA ALA A 260 6.35 6.65 15.55
C ALA A 260 7.64 5.93 15.15
N ILE A 261 7.47 4.71 14.64
CA ILE A 261 8.50 3.80 14.19
C ILE A 261 8.45 3.78 12.67
N PHE A 262 9.58 4.10 12.04
CA PHE A 262 9.71 4.15 10.60
C PHE A 262 10.59 3.00 10.11
N GLY A 263 10.08 2.17 9.21
CA GLY A 263 10.86 1.18 8.48
C GLY A 263 11.55 1.83 7.28
N GLN A 264 12.88 1.82 7.23
CA GLN A 264 13.60 2.10 5.99
C GLN A 264 13.18 1.09 4.92
N ARG A 265 13.24 1.49 3.64
CA ARG A 265 12.86 0.59 2.56
C ARG A 265 13.63 -0.75 2.63
N GLY A 266 12.90 -1.87 2.65
CA GLY A 266 13.45 -3.24 2.81
C GLY A 266 13.90 -3.61 4.22
N SER A 267 13.61 -2.79 5.23
CA SER A 267 13.79 -3.16 6.65
C SER A 267 12.61 -3.98 7.17
N SER A 268 12.82 -4.70 8.25
CA SER A 268 11.79 -5.48 8.94
C SER A 268 12.18 -5.67 10.40
N ILE A 269 11.22 -6.03 11.26
CA ILE A 269 11.51 -6.35 12.67
C ILE A 269 10.96 -7.71 13.05
N PHE A 270 11.83 -8.54 13.63
CA PHE A 270 11.56 -9.91 14.01
C PHE A 270 11.66 -10.05 15.52
N PHE A 271 10.53 -10.38 16.16
CA PHE A 271 10.47 -10.82 17.54
C PHE A 271 10.66 -12.33 17.59
N LYS A 272 11.89 -12.77 17.88
CA LYS A 272 12.23 -14.20 17.92
C LYS A 272 11.55 -14.90 19.10
N ARG A 273 11.50 -16.23 19.05
CA ARG A 273 10.93 -17.06 20.12
C ARG A 273 11.47 -16.67 21.51
N GLY A 274 10.55 -16.40 22.44
CA GLY A 274 10.85 -15.97 23.81
C GLY A 274 11.15 -14.48 23.97
N SER A 275 11.11 -13.69 22.90
CA SER A 275 11.05 -12.22 22.99
C SER A 275 9.60 -11.75 23.13
N LYS A 276 9.39 -10.47 23.48
CA LYS A 276 8.07 -9.89 23.66
C LYS A 276 7.99 -8.46 23.13
N LEU A 277 6.89 -8.14 22.44
CA LEU A 277 6.48 -6.76 22.13
C LEU A 277 5.30 -6.35 23.03
N VAL A 278 5.45 -5.22 23.71
CA VAL A 278 4.35 -4.55 24.44
C VAL A 278 4.21 -3.13 23.90
N ALA A 279 3.20 -2.90 23.07
CA ALA A 279 2.95 -1.61 22.43
C ALA A 279 1.52 -1.14 22.76
N ASN A 280 1.36 -0.48 23.91
CA ASN A 280 0.05 -0.05 24.40
C ASN A 280 -0.08 1.47 24.29
N GLY A 281 -0.55 1.93 23.12
CA GLY A 281 -0.94 3.30 22.86
C GLY A 281 -2.35 3.63 23.38
N THR A 282 -2.85 4.81 23.00
CA THR A 282 -4.23 5.24 23.30
C THR A 282 -4.88 5.88 22.06
N ALA A 283 -6.19 6.10 22.07
CA ALA A 283 -6.85 6.82 20.97
C ALA A 283 -6.27 8.22 20.73
N ALA A 284 -5.82 8.90 21.79
CA ALA A 284 -5.23 10.24 21.71
C ALA A 284 -3.76 10.23 21.28
N ASP A 285 -3.05 9.14 21.57
CA ASP A 285 -1.64 8.92 21.29
C ASP A 285 -1.42 7.47 20.82
N PRO A 286 -1.87 7.12 19.60
CA PRO A 286 -1.64 5.79 19.05
C PRO A 286 -0.14 5.59 18.80
N ILE A 287 0.26 4.33 18.64
CA ILE A 287 1.62 3.97 18.21
C ILE A 287 1.57 3.70 16.72
N CYS A 288 2.49 4.27 15.96
CA CYS A 288 2.55 4.07 14.52
C CYS A 288 3.80 3.34 14.08
N TRP A 289 3.62 2.36 13.19
CA TRP A 289 4.66 1.64 12.47
C TRP A 289 4.42 1.90 10.98
N SER A 290 5.34 2.59 10.31
CA SER A 290 5.12 3.10 8.94
C SER A 290 6.39 3.11 8.10
N SER A 291 6.26 3.36 6.81
CA SER A 291 7.39 3.58 5.91
C SER A 291 8.16 4.86 6.23
N ALA A 292 9.50 4.79 6.15
CA ALA A 292 10.39 5.94 6.22
C ALA A 292 10.43 6.77 4.91
N SER A 293 9.74 6.33 3.85
CA SER A 293 9.58 7.12 2.63
C SER A 293 8.94 8.48 2.93
N SER A 294 9.28 9.48 2.11
CA SER A 294 8.72 10.82 2.25
C SER A 294 7.19 10.81 2.16
N LEU A 295 6.53 11.68 2.93
CA LEU A 295 5.08 11.82 2.93
C LEU A 295 4.52 11.96 1.51
N GLY A 296 3.44 11.22 1.22
CA GLY A 296 2.82 11.13 -0.11
C GLY A 296 3.58 10.26 -1.13
N SER A 297 4.73 9.72 -0.76
CA SER A 297 5.52 8.77 -1.55
C SER A 297 5.71 7.43 -0.86
N ARG A 298 4.97 7.15 0.22
CA ARG A 298 4.97 5.82 0.82
C ARG A 298 4.19 4.89 -0.09
N PHE A 299 4.54 3.62 -0.06
CA PHE A 299 3.92 2.62 -0.92
C PHE A 299 3.81 1.30 -0.17
N PRO A 300 2.75 0.51 -0.43
CA PRO A 300 2.67 -0.86 0.06
C PRO A 300 3.97 -1.62 -0.23
N GLY A 301 4.47 -2.37 0.75
CA GLY A 301 5.72 -3.12 0.62
C GLY A 301 6.97 -2.25 0.66
N ASP A 302 6.89 -1.02 1.16
CA ASP A 302 8.09 -0.23 1.41
C ASP A 302 8.99 -0.92 2.44
N TRP A 303 8.41 -1.55 3.46
CA TRP A 303 9.13 -2.30 4.48
C TRP A 303 8.43 -3.64 4.77
N GLY A 304 9.07 -4.54 5.49
CA GLY A 304 8.61 -5.90 5.73
C GLY A 304 7.68 -6.08 6.94
N GLY A 305 7.20 -5.00 7.56
CA GLY A 305 6.28 -5.09 8.70
C GLY A 305 6.88 -5.70 9.97
N ILE A 306 6.00 -6.22 10.81
CA ILE A 306 6.32 -6.80 12.12
C ILE A 306 6.13 -8.31 12.07
N VAL A 307 7.20 -9.04 12.35
CA VAL A 307 7.19 -10.51 12.42
C VAL A 307 7.32 -10.93 13.87
N THR A 308 6.41 -11.78 14.35
CA THR A 308 6.47 -12.36 15.70
C THR A 308 6.49 -13.87 15.65
N ILE A 309 7.40 -14.47 16.40
CA ILE A 309 7.58 -15.92 16.47
C ILE A 309 7.39 -16.36 17.92
N GLY A 310 6.39 -17.18 18.17
CA GLY A 310 6.05 -17.68 19.50
C GLY A 310 6.39 -19.16 19.73
N ASP A 311 5.76 -19.69 20.76
CA ASP A 311 5.86 -21.08 21.22
C ASP A 311 4.48 -21.78 21.32
N SER A 312 3.43 -21.15 20.80
CA SER A 312 2.04 -21.66 20.85
C SER A 312 1.75 -22.78 19.82
N GLY A 313 2.76 -23.18 19.05
CA GLY A 313 2.71 -24.31 18.11
C GLY A 313 1.92 -24.02 16.83
N ALA A 314 2.14 -24.86 15.82
CA ALA A 314 1.50 -24.82 14.50
C ALA A 314 1.30 -26.27 14.00
N THR A 315 0.58 -26.47 12.90
CA THR A 315 0.35 -27.80 12.31
C THR A 315 1.60 -28.40 11.66
N ARG A 316 2.58 -27.58 11.27
CA ARG A 316 3.90 -28.01 10.79
C ARG A 316 5.04 -27.29 11.52
N GLY A 317 6.27 -27.67 11.18
CA GLY A 317 7.47 -26.92 11.50
C GLY A 317 8.13 -26.45 10.21
N SER A 318 8.33 -25.14 10.07
CA SER A 318 8.90 -24.51 8.88
C SER A 318 9.77 -23.32 9.29
N ASN A 319 10.20 -22.51 8.31
CA ASN A 319 10.81 -21.20 8.55
C ASN A 319 9.89 -20.09 8.10
N THR A 320 9.97 -18.94 8.78
CA THR A 320 9.28 -17.70 8.38
C THR A 320 9.77 -17.21 7.02
N GLU A 321 8.98 -16.37 6.36
CA GLU A 321 9.44 -15.53 5.26
C GLU A 321 10.48 -14.49 5.69
N GLY A 322 11.05 -13.83 4.68
CA GLY A 322 11.97 -12.72 4.79
C GLY A 322 13.43 -13.09 4.48
N THR A 323 14.28 -12.08 4.33
CA THR A 323 15.69 -12.25 3.93
C THR A 323 16.56 -13.05 4.91
N THR A 324 16.06 -13.34 6.11
CA THR A 324 16.76 -14.14 7.12
C THR A 324 15.74 -14.97 7.91
N PRO A 325 15.23 -16.05 7.30
CA PRO A 325 14.18 -16.91 7.85
C PRO A 325 14.49 -17.42 9.25
N GLN A 326 13.47 -17.50 10.12
CA GLN A 326 13.58 -18.06 11.46
C GLN A 326 12.70 -19.30 11.59
N SER A 327 13.12 -20.29 12.37
CA SER A 327 12.32 -21.50 12.57
C SER A 327 11.11 -21.24 13.47
N TYR A 328 9.96 -21.80 13.10
CA TYR A 328 8.73 -21.79 13.91
C TYR A 328 8.05 -23.16 13.93
N GLY A 329 6.91 -23.24 14.64
CA GLY A 329 6.08 -24.44 14.68
C GLY A 329 6.55 -25.53 15.65
N GLY A 330 5.96 -26.72 15.52
CA GLY A 330 6.16 -27.88 16.42
C GLY A 330 5.08 -28.04 17.50
N THR A 331 5.26 -29.02 18.39
CA THR A 331 4.29 -29.43 19.45
C THR A 331 4.20 -28.44 20.62
N GLY A 332 4.08 -27.14 20.33
CA GLY A 332 3.90 -26.11 21.34
C GLY A 332 2.68 -26.38 22.23
N SER A 333 2.78 -25.99 23.50
CA SER A 333 1.65 -26.03 24.45
C SER A 333 0.75 -24.84 24.21
N LEU A 334 -0.55 -25.08 24.02
CA LEU A 334 -1.54 -24.01 23.95
C LEU A 334 -2.22 -23.77 25.30
N PRO A 335 -2.37 -22.50 25.74
CA PRO A 335 -1.72 -21.30 25.20
C PRO A 335 -0.24 -21.23 25.59
N GLY A 336 0.62 -20.73 24.68
CA GLY A 336 2.02 -20.42 24.98
C GLY A 336 2.19 -19.08 25.69
N THR A 337 3.41 -18.57 25.83
CA THR A 337 3.66 -17.27 26.49
C THR A 337 3.23 -16.13 25.57
N SER A 338 2.40 -15.19 26.06
CA SER A 338 2.04 -13.97 25.32
C SER A 338 3.29 -13.22 24.88
N ASN A 339 3.50 -13.12 23.57
CA ASN A 339 4.68 -12.50 22.95
C ASN A 339 4.34 -11.24 22.14
N LEU A 340 3.06 -10.95 21.93
CA LEU A 340 2.60 -9.71 21.29
C LEU A 340 1.37 -9.14 21.99
N GLU A 341 1.50 -7.93 22.53
CA GLU A 341 0.42 -7.15 23.11
C GLU A 341 0.38 -5.78 22.44
N MET A 342 -0.72 -5.49 21.73
CA MET A 342 -0.92 -4.22 21.04
C MET A 342 -2.25 -3.58 21.43
N SER A 343 -2.21 -2.32 21.84
CA SER A 343 -3.40 -1.47 21.99
C SER A 343 -3.24 -0.15 21.25
N TYR A 344 -4.19 0.27 20.42
CA TYR A 344 -4.11 1.50 19.59
C TYR A 344 -2.83 1.59 18.75
N ASN A 345 -2.60 0.57 17.91
CA ASN A 345 -1.46 0.53 16.98
C ASN A 345 -1.94 0.68 15.54
N ILE A 346 -1.16 1.42 14.76
CA ILE A 346 -1.33 1.55 13.31
C ILE A 346 -0.07 0.96 12.67
N VAL A 347 -0.25 -0.01 11.80
CA VAL A 347 0.82 -0.62 11.00
C VAL A 347 0.49 -0.36 9.54
N GLU A 348 1.29 0.46 8.87
CA GLU A 348 1.04 0.87 7.49
C GLU A 348 2.21 0.64 6.55
N PHE A 349 1.90 0.33 5.28
CA PHE A 349 2.86 0.21 4.17
C PHE A 349 3.90 -0.91 4.33
N GLY A 350 3.59 -1.93 5.14
CA GLY A 350 4.40 -3.13 5.28
C GLY A 350 4.21 -4.13 4.13
N GLY A 351 4.77 -5.31 4.34
CA GLY A 351 4.64 -6.48 3.51
C GLY A 351 5.50 -6.56 2.24
N ASN A 352 6.77 -6.17 2.31
CA ASN A 352 7.63 -6.28 1.12
C ASN A 352 7.86 -7.75 0.70
N GLU A 353 7.68 -8.01 -0.59
CA GLU A 353 8.14 -9.22 -1.27
C GLU A 353 9.68 -9.20 -1.35
N VAL A 354 10.36 -10.17 -0.73
CA VAL A 354 11.82 -10.27 -0.75
C VAL A 354 12.32 -11.20 -1.87
N ALA A 355 11.46 -12.12 -2.31
CA ALA A 355 11.59 -12.96 -3.49
C ALA A 355 10.19 -13.44 -3.93
N PRO A 356 10.00 -13.96 -5.16
CA PRO A 356 8.71 -14.48 -5.60
C PRO A 356 8.17 -15.58 -4.68
N GLY A 357 7.00 -15.37 -4.07
CA GLY A 357 6.41 -16.30 -3.09
C GLY A 357 7.11 -16.29 -1.73
N ASP A 358 7.81 -15.20 -1.40
CA ASP A 358 8.43 -14.92 -0.10
C ASP A 358 8.09 -13.47 0.28
N GLU A 359 6.80 -13.27 0.55
CA GLU A 359 6.19 -12.02 0.96
C GLU A 359 6.13 -11.92 2.49
N LEU A 360 6.44 -10.74 3.02
CA LEU A 360 6.12 -10.43 4.41
C LEU A 360 4.76 -9.74 4.46
N ASN A 361 4.23 -9.52 5.67
CA ASN A 361 2.93 -8.86 5.89
C ASN A 361 3.07 -7.54 6.63
N ASN A 362 1.96 -6.82 6.85
CA ASN A 362 1.93 -5.78 7.89
C ASN A 362 2.19 -6.43 9.27
N LEU A 363 1.46 -7.49 9.60
CA LEU A 363 1.67 -8.33 10.77
C LEU A 363 1.79 -9.80 10.35
N SER A 364 2.98 -10.39 10.54
CA SER A 364 3.24 -11.82 10.33
C SER A 364 3.35 -12.54 11.68
N LEU A 365 2.41 -13.42 11.99
CA LEU A 365 2.23 -14.02 13.32
C LEU A 365 2.49 -15.53 13.29
N TYR A 366 3.73 -15.95 13.52
CA TYR A 366 4.10 -17.37 13.51
C TYR A 366 4.02 -17.97 14.90
N ALA A 367 3.15 -18.97 15.11
CA ALA A 367 2.98 -19.71 16.37
C ALA A 367 2.87 -18.80 17.61
N SER A 368 2.33 -17.60 17.45
CA SER A 368 2.35 -16.55 18.46
C SER A 368 1.10 -16.57 19.33
N ASN A 369 1.23 -16.13 20.59
CA ASN A 369 0.09 -15.84 21.47
C ASN A 369 -0.08 -14.32 21.53
N THR A 370 -1.17 -13.85 20.95
CA THR A 370 -1.35 -12.43 20.61
C THR A 370 -2.60 -11.83 21.26
N THR A 371 -2.47 -10.62 21.78
CA THR A 371 -3.59 -9.80 22.23
C THR A 371 -3.59 -8.49 21.45
N LEU A 372 -4.60 -8.29 20.61
CA LEU A 372 -4.73 -7.12 19.75
C LEU A 372 -6.01 -6.37 20.12
N ASN A 373 -5.91 -5.08 20.44
CA ASN A 373 -7.06 -4.28 20.85
C ASN A 373 -7.00 -2.87 20.24
N HIS A 374 -7.87 -2.53 19.29
CA HIS A 374 -7.72 -1.30 18.48
C HIS A 374 -6.40 -1.35 17.69
N VAL A 375 -6.33 -2.24 16.71
CA VAL A 375 -5.18 -2.34 15.80
C VAL A 375 -5.65 -2.11 14.38
N GLN A 376 -4.95 -1.23 13.67
CA GLN A 376 -5.16 -1.00 12.26
C GLN A 376 -3.96 -1.53 11.48
N ALA A 377 -4.22 -2.42 10.54
CA ALA A 377 -3.31 -2.75 9.45
C ALA A 377 -3.80 -2.01 8.19
N HIS A 378 -2.90 -1.27 7.56
CA HIS A 378 -3.23 -0.37 6.46
C HIS A 378 -2.26 -0.51 5.31
N ARG A 379 -2.75 -0.63 4.07
CA ARG A 379 -1.94 -0.51 2.86
C ARG A 379 -0.72 -1.46 2.82
N GLY A 380 -0.85 -2.67 3.37
CA GLY A 380 0.14 -3.74 3.17
C GLY A 380 0.16 -4.18 1.70
N LEU A 381 1.34 -4.58 1.18
CA LEU A 381 1.47 -5.12 -0.18
C LEU A 381 0.94 -6.55 -0.29
N ASP A 382 1.15 -7.31 0.76
CA ASP A 382 0.57 -8.64 0.93
C ASP A 382 -0.56 -8.54 1.97
N ASP A 383 -0.62 -9.49 2.90
CA ASP A 383 -1.67 -9.54 3.90
C ASP A 383 -1.56 -8.40 4.91
N GLN A 384 -2.73 -7.97 5.37
CA GLN A 384 -2.81 -7.04 6.48
C GLN A 384 -2.39 -7.71 7.78
N ILE A 385 -2.90 -8.92 8.03
CA ILE A 385 -2.58 -9.74 9.19
C ILE A 385 -2.64 -11.18 8.74
N GLU A 386 -1.54 -11.91 8.89
CA GLU A 386 -1.49 -13.34 8.64
C GLU A 386 -0.95 -14.07 9.87
N ALA A 387 -1.56 -15.20 10.19
CA ALA A 387 -1.15 -16.02 11.33
C ALA A 387 -1.00 -17.49 10.96
N TRP A 388 0.21 -18.03 11.14
CA TRP A 388 0.50 -19.45 10.98
C TRP A 388 0.61 -20.13 12.34
N GLY A 389 -0.47 -20.76 12.77
CA GLY A 389 -0.57 -21.36 14.09
C GLY A 389 -0.50 -20.34 15.24
N GLY A 390 -0.62 -20.82 16.47
CA GLY A 390 -0.68 -19.97 17.66
C GLY A 390 -2.10 -19.65 18.12
N THR A 391 -2.30 -18.59 18.90
CA THR A 391 -3.60 -18.16 19.45
C THR A 391 -3.76 -16.64 19.42
N GLY A 392 -5.01 -16.17 19.42
CA GLY A 392 -5.31 -14.74 19.43
C GLY A 392 -6.58 -14.37 20.19
N SER A 393 -6.53 -13.27 20.94
CA SER A 393 -7.72 -12.57 21.42
C SER A 393 -7.71 -11.14 20.87
N TRP A 394 -8.53 -10.92 19.86
CA TRP A 394 -8.52 -9.72 19.05
C TRP A 394 -9.86 -9.00 19.12
N ASN A 395 -9.79 -7.70 19.39
CA ASN A 395 -10.96 -6.83 19.47
C ASN A 395 -10.68 -5.50 18.77
N ASN A 396 -11.66 -4.98 18.03
CA ASN A 396 -11.56 -3.70 17.33
C ASN A 396 -10.38 -3.69 16.35
N ILE A 397 -10.48 -4.48 15.29
CA ILE A 397 -9.43 -4.64 14.27
C ILE A 397 -9.89 -4.02 12.96
N LEU A 398 -9.06 -3.15 12.39
CA LEU A 398 -9.32 -2.47 11.13
C LEU A 398 -8.26 -2.86 10.08
N ALA A 399 -8.67 -3.58 9.05
CA ALA A 399 -7.84 -3.90 7.89
C ALA A 399 -8.29 -3.04 6.70
N THR A 400 -7.39 -2.25 6.12
CA THR A 400 -7.78 -1.25 5.11
C THR A 400 -6.79 -1.14 3.97
N GLY A 401 -7.29 -1.26 2.74
CA GLY A 401 -6.53 -1.05 1.52
C GLY A 401 -5.38 -2.04 1.31
N GLY A 402 -5.49 -3.24 1.88
CA GLY A 402 -4.57 -4.34 1.57
C GLY A 402 -4.66 -4.76 0.11
N LEU A 403 -3.53 -5.23 -0.40
CA LEU A 403 -3.38 -5.65 -1.79
C LEU A 403 -3.43 -7.17 -1.98
N ASP A 404 -3.24 -7.96 -0.92
CA ASP A 404 -3.70 -9.34 -0.85
C ASP A 404 -4.84 -9.52 0.15
N ASP A 405 -4.76 -10.40 1.15
CA ASP A 405 -5.85 -10.69 2.10
C ASP A 405 -5.91 -9.70 3.27
N ASP A 406 -7.14 -9.40 3.72
CA ASP A 406 -7.31 -8.50 4.88
C ASP A 406 -7.10 -9.21 6.22
N LEU A 407 -7.29 -10.53 6.25
CA LEU A 407 -7.00 -11.37 7.40
C LEU A 407 -6.87 -12.81 6.94
N ASP A 408 -5.64 -13.32 7.02
CA ASP A 408 -5.33 -14.73 6.81
C ASP A 408 -5.03 -15.47 8.13
N LEU A 409 -5.65 -16.64 8.29
CA LEU A 409 -5.40 -17.56 9.39
C LEU A 409 -5.09 -18.94 8.81
N ASP A 410 -3.89 -19.45 9.08
CA ASP A 410 -3.43 -20.76 8.62
C ASP A 410 -2.81 -21.59 9.78
N GLU A 411 -2.43 -22.82 9.46
CA GLU A 411 -1.63 -23.76 10.23
C GLU A 411 -2.14 -24.02 11.64
N GLY A 412 -3.45 -24.10 11.77
CA GLY A 412 -4.09 -24.42 13.03
C GLY A 412 -4.09 -23.27 14.02
N PHE A 413 -4.09 -22.02 13.55
CA PHE A 413 -4.27 -20.86 14.41
C PHE A 413 -5.57 -20.98 15.23
N GLY A 414 -5.46 -20.71 16.52
CA GLY A 414 -6.52 -20.94 17.51
C GLY A 414 -6.17 -22.06 18.49
N GLY A 415 -7.17 -22.85 18.86
CA GLY A 415 -7.13 -23.79 19.96
C GLY A 415 -7.32 -25.24 19.50
N PRO A 416 -7.09 -26.22 20.39
CA PRO A 416 -7.32 -27.63 20.08
C PRO A 416 -8.82 -27.96 19.85
N THR A 417 -9.74 -27.08 20.27
CA THR A 417 -11.18 -27.22 20.04
C THR A 417 -11.84 -25.86 19.72
N LEU A 418 -12.93 -25.88 18.95
CA LEU A 418 -13.78 -24.70 18.73
C LEU A 418 -14.26 -24.14 20.07
N GLY A 419 -14.06 -22.84 20.31
CA GLY A 419 -14.35 -22.17 21.60
C GLY A 419 -13.17 -22.12 22.58
N SER A 420 -12.12 -22.91 22.36
CA SER A 420 -10.76 -22.65 22.89
C SER A 420 -9.87 -21.90 21.88
N GLY A 421 -10.47 -21.48 20.76
CA GLY A 421 -9.82 -20.89 19.59
C GLY A 421 -9.63 -19.38 19.66
N ALA A 422 -9.20 -18.82 18.53
CA ALA A 422 -9.03 -17.39 18.39
C ALA A 422 -10.40 -16.67 18.48
N THR A 423 -10.45 -15.59 19.24
CA THR A 423 -11.65 -14.76 19.36
C THR A 423 -11.41 -13.45 18.68
N ILE A 424 -12.23 -13.14 17.67
CA ILE A 424 -12.14 -11.89 16.91
C ILE A 424 -13.49 -11.19 17.02
N THR A 425 -13.47 -9.98 17.55
CA THR A 425 -14.66 -9.16 17.76
C THR A 425 -14.47 -7.78 17.18
N ASN A 426 -15.55 -7.21 16.60
CA ASN A 426 -15.53 -5.87 16.01
C ASN A 426 -14.43 -5.74 14.94
N PHE A 427 -14.59 -6.50 13.86
CA PHE A 427 -13.66 -6.51 12.73
C PHE A 427 -14.21 -5.68 11.57
N ILE A 428 -13.40 -4.80 11.00
CA ILE A 428 -13.76 -4.08 9.77
C ILE A 428 -12.64 -4.30 8.75
N SER A 429 -13.02 -4.76 7.57
CA SER A 429 -12.16 -4.90 6.40
C SER A 429 -12.69 -3.98 5.29
N HIS A 430 -11.79 -3.31 4.58
CA HIS A 430 -12.14 -2.42 3.48
C HIS A 430 -11.06 -2.42 2.40
N LYS A 431 -11.30 -3.12 1.29
CA LYS A 431 -10.45 -3.11 0.11
C LYS A 431 -10.54 -1.79 -0.62
N TYR A 432 -9.42 -1.34 -1.18
CA TYR A 432 -9.38 -0.15 -2.03
C TYR A 432 -9.30 -0.55 -3.50
N PRO A 433 -9.82 0.27 -4.43
CA PRO A 433 -9.62 0.05 -5.85
C PRO A 433 -8.15 -0.01 -6.24
N ALA A 434 -7.80 -0.82 -7.25
CA ALA A 434 -6.44 -0.90 -7.78
C ALA A 434 -5.88 0.47 -8.25
N ALA A 435 -6.75 1.39 -8.66
CA ALA A 435 -6.37 2.76 -9.00
C ALA A 435 -5.70 3.53 -7.84
N CYS A 436 -5.86 3.07 -6.60
CA CYS A 436 -5.24 3.64 -5.40
C CYS A 436 -3.77 3.26 -5.20
N GLY A 437 -3.18 2.59 -6.20
CA GLY A 437 -1.77 2.26 -6.26
C GLY A 437 -1.45 0.95 -5.56
N GLY A 438 -0.49 0.22 -6.13
CA GLY A 438 -0.15 -1.13 -5.72
C GLY A 438 -0.37 -2.13 -6.85
N SER A 439 0.30 -3.27 -6.77
CA SER A 439 -0.06 -4.45 -7.55
C SER A 439 -0.96 -5.29 -6.65
N VAL A 440 -2.20 -5.48 -7.07
CA VAL A 440 -3.17 -6.29 -6.33
C VAL A 440 -2.90 -7.76 -6.64
N SER A 441 -2.99 -8.63 -5.63
CA SER A 441 -2.91 -10.07 -5.75
C SER A 441 -3.98 -10.63 -6.69
N THR A 442 -3.81 -11.89 -7.10
CA THR A 442 -4.80 -12.60 -7.93
C THR A 442 -6.02 -13.07 -7.15
N ASP A 443 -5.92 -13.13 -5.83
CA ASP A 443 -6.96 -13.61 -4.93
C ASP A 443 -7.14 -12.80 -3.63
N PRO A 444 -7.29 -11.46 -3.70
CA PRO A 444 -7.35 -10.59 -2.53
C PRO A 444 -8.71 -10.63 -1.83
N HIS A 445 -8.87 -11.53 -0.86
CA HIS A 445 -10.07 -11.77 -0.09
C HIS A 445 -10.18 -10.83 1.12
N GLY A 446 -11.41 -10.65 1.59
CA GLY A 446 -11.65 -10.00 2.88
C GLY A 446 -11.25 -10.90 4.06
N LEU A 447 -11.33 -12.23 3.87
CA LEU A 447 -10.87 -13.25 4.80
C LEU A 447 -10.37 -14.43 3.96
N GLU A 448 -9.16 -14.91 4.18
CA GLU A 448 -8.66 -16.20 3.68
C GLU A 448 -8.30 -17.05 4.88
N TRP A 449 -9.09 -18.07 5.22
CA TRP A 449 -8.71 -18.95 6.32
C TRP A 449 -8.46 -20.35 5.80
N ASP A 450 -7.25 -20.80 6.09
CA ASP A 450 -6.72 -22.11 5.75
C ASP A 450 -6.56 -22.93 7.04
N GLY A 451 -6.94 -24.20 6.95
CA GLY A 451 -6.99 -25.06 8.13
C GLY A 451 -5.64 -25.67 8.41
N ILE A 452 -5.31 -26.69 7.64
CA ILE A 452 -4.06 -27.44 7.72
C ILE A 452 -3.41 -27.37 6.37
N HIS A 453 -2.21 -26.81 6.34
CA HIS A 453 -1.38 -26.82 5.16
C HIS A 453 -1.22 -28.26 4.59
N SER A 454 -1.37 -28.39 3.28
CA SER A 454 -1.41 -29.66 2.55
C SER A 454 -0.18 -30.58 2.73
N ASP A 455 0.97 -30.04 3.15
CA ASP A 455 2.21 -30.77 3.45
C ASP A 455 2.35 -31.23 4.91
N GLY A 456 1.45 -30.80 5.81
CA GLY A 456 1.59 -30.98 7.27
C GLY A 456 1.46 -32.43 7.75
N GLY A 457 1.06 -33.34 6.86
CA GLY A 457 1.07 -34.80 7.10
C GLY A 457 0.12 -35.30 8.19
N VAL A 458 -0.70 -34.43 8.80
CA VAL A 458 -1.63 -34.75 9.88
C VAL A 458 -3.00 -34.15 9.59
N ALA A 459 -4.06 -34.97 9.60
CA ALA A 459 -5.42 -34.49 9.35
C ALA A 459 -6.03 -33.76 10.56
N CYS A 460 -6.98 -32.86 10.30
CA CYS A 460 -7.76 -32.15 11.30
C CYS A 460 -8.48 -33.15 12.22
N ASN A 461 -8.34 -32.96 13.54
CA ASN A 461 -8.84 -33.87 14.60
C ASN A 461 -8.29 -35.32 14.52
N SER A 462 -7.16 -35.55 13.85
CA SER A 462 -6.54 -36.88 13.82
C SER A 462 -6.12 -37.35 15.24
N PRO A 463 -6.57 -38.54 15.67
CA PRO A 463 -6.18 -39.10 16.97
C PRO A 463 -4.72 -39.55 17.04
N SER A 464 -3.99 -39.59 15.92
CA SER A 464 -2.60 -40.07 15.84
C SER A 464 -1.54 -39.07 16.30
N ALA A 465 -1.89 -37.78 16.42
CA ALA A 465 -0.97 -36.71 16.85
C ALA A 465 -1.75 -35.51 17.43
N PRO A 466 -2.36 -35.61 18.62
CA PRO A 466 -3.37 -34.66 19.11
C PRO A 466 -2.88 -33.21 19.25
N LEU A 467 -1.57 -32.96 19.35
CA LEU A 467 -1.01 -31.61 19.40
C LEU A 467 -0.76 -31.00 18.00
N LEU A 468 -0.60 -31.81 16.95
CA LEU A 468 -0.36 -31.35 15.57
C LEU A 468 -1.60 -31.52 14.67
N ALA A 469 -2.54 -32.38 15.08
CA ALA A 469 -3.83 -32.62 14.44
C ALA A 469 -4.87 -31.54 14.74
N ARG A 470 -4.42 -30.29 14.79
CA ARG A 470 -5.24 -29.11 15.11
C ARG A 470 -5.76 -28.49 13.82
N CYS A 471 -6.88 -27.82 13.93
CA CYS A 471 -7.53 -27.14 12.82
C CYS A 471 -7.53 -25.65 13.11
N THR A 472 -7.50 -24.79 12.08
CA THR A 472 -7.67 -23.35 12.31
C THR A 472 -9.06 -23.14 12.90
N THR A 473 -9.11 -22.60 14.12
CA THR A 473 -10.33 -22.44 14.90
C THR A 473 -10.52 -21.00 15.34
N ALA A 474 -11.57 -20.37 14.84
CA ALA A 474 -11.87 -18.98 15.14
C ALA A 474 -13.37 -18.72 15.34
N THR A 475 -13.68 -17.85 16.30
CA THR A 475 -14.99 -17.20 16.40
C THR A 475 -14.84 -15.75 15.97
N LEU A 476 -15.54 -15.38 14.89
CA LEU A 476 -15.63 -14.00 14.41
C LEU A 476 -17.05 -13.48 14.65
N ASN A 477 -17.15 -12.46 15.49
CA ASN A 477 -18.40 -11.83 15.85
C ASN A 477 -18.34 -10.33 15.56
N LYS A 478 -19.42 -9.76 15.00
CA LYS A 478 -19.50 -8.35 14.61
C LYS A 478 -18.42 -7.99 13.60
N PHE A 479 -18.68 -8.28 12.33
CA PHE A 479 -17.72 -8.02 11.26
C PHE A 479 -18.35 -7.30 10.06
N THR A 480 -17.62 -6.37 9.46
CA THR A 480 -18.01 -5.65 8.24
C THR A 480 -16.92 -5.82 7.19
N LEU A 481 -17.24 -6.41 6.04
CA LEU A 481 -16.30 -6.60 4.93
C LEU A 481 -16.75 -5.77 3.73
N ILE A 482 -15.95 -4.79 3.32
CA ILE A 482 -16.21 -3.92 2.18
C ILE A 482 -15.19 -4.19 1.09
N GLY A 483 -15.65 -4.70 -0.05
CA GLY A 483 -14.80 -4.98 -1.21
C GLY A 483 -14.81 -3.83 -2.23
N ALA A 484 -13.87 -3.89 -3.17
CA ALA A 484 -13.74 -2.96 -4.30
C ALA A 484 -13.99 -3.63 -5.67
N GLY A 485 -14.70 -4.77 -5.69
CA GLY A 485 -15.02 -5.53 -6.91
C GLY A 485 -13.80 -6.15 -7.60
N ILE A 486 -12.71 -6.34 -6.88
CA ILE A 486 -11.46 -6.86 -7.43
C ILE A 486 -11.66 -8.32 -7.88
N ALA A 487 -11.23 -8.63 -9.10
CA ALA A 487 -11.31 -9.98 -9.67
C ALA A 487 -10.60 -11.00 -8.77
N GLY A 488 -11.17 -12.19 -8.62
CA GLY A 488 -10.66 -13.22 -7.69
C GLY A 488 -11.04 -12.98 -6.22
N GLY A 489 -11.22 -11.72 -5.81
CA GLY A 489 -11.51 -11.34 -4.44
C GLY A 489 -12.88 -11.81 -3.91
N GLN A 490 -12.84 -12.53 -2.79
CA GLN A 490 -14.01 -13.08 -2.11
C GLN A 490 -14.29 -12.35 -0.80
N ALA A 491 -15.55 -12.31 -0.37
CA ALA A 491 -15.84 -11.84 0.99
C ALA A 491 -15.15 -12.72 2.04
N ALA A 492 -15.16 -14.04 1.83
CA ALA A 492 -14.35 -14.97 2.61
C ALA A 492 -14.08 -16.23 1.79
N ARG A 493 -12.88 -16.79 1.93
CA ARG A 493 -12.52 -18.13 1.48
C ARG A 493 -12.10 -18.94 2.71
N LEU A 494 -12.81 -20.02 2.99
CA LEU A 494 -12.63 -20.83 4.19
C LEU A 494 -12.41 -22.28 3.78
N ARG A 495 -11.24 -22.85 4.06
CA ARG A 495 -10.85 -24.15 3.48
C ARG A 495 -9.93 -24.97 4.39
N GLU A 496 -9.52 -26.11 3.85
CA GLU A 496 -8.47 -26.97 4.39
C GLU A 496 -8.62 -27.42 5.85
N GLY A 497 -9.86 -27.56 6.33
CA GLY A 497 -10.15 -28.02 7.68
C GLY A 497 -10.45 -26.91 8.67
N VAL A 498 -10.64 -25.67 8.23
CA VAL A 498 -11.14 -24.58 9.09
C VAL A 498 -12.39 -25.02 9.86
N GLN A 499 -12.40 -24.71 11.16
CA GLN A 499 -13.58 -24.83 12.03
C GLN A 499 -13.94 -23.46 12.60
N ALA A 500 -14.99 -22.84 12.07
CA ALA A 500 -15.29 -21.45 12.36
C ALA A 500 -16.73 -21.21 12.79
N THR A 501 -16.93 -20.20 13.64
CA THR A 501 -18.25 -19.61 13.91
C THR A 501 -18.24 -18.13 13.53
N LEU A 502 -19.04 -17.77 12.54
CA LEU A 502 -19.22 -16.40 12.07
C LEU A 502 -20.61 -15.89 12.50
N SER A 503 -20.67 -14.71 13.09
CA SER A 503 -21.90 -14.13 13.63
C SER A 503 -21.95 -12.61 13.50
N ASN A 504 -23.15 -12.06 13.40
CA ASN A 504 -23.40 -10.62 13.35
C ASN A 504 -22.59 -9.90 12.26
N GLY A 505 -22.52 -10.50 11.08
CA GLY A 505 -21.64 -10.08 10.00
C GLY A 505 -22.36 -9.43 8.82
N ILE A 506 -21.67 -8.57 8.10
CA ILE A 506 -22.11 -8.01 6.83
C ILE A 506 -20.97 -7.95 5.81
N ALA A 507 -21.22 -8.41 4.58
CA ALA A 507 -20.27 -8.33 3.47
C ALA A 507 -20.92 -7.68 2.25
N TYR A 508 -20.18 -6.78 1.60
CA TYR A 508 -20.61 -6.05 0.41
C TYR A 508 -19.42 -5.70 -0.49
N GLY A 509 -19.62 -5.57 -1.79
CA GLY A 509 -18.65 -5.00 -2.73
C GLY A 509 -17.52 -5.94 -3.16
N HIS A 510 -17.48 -7.20 -2.72
CA HIS A 510 -16.50 -8.17 -3.20
C HIS A 510 -16.93 -8.75 -4.56
N ALA A 511 -15.99 -9.24 -5.38
CA ALA A 511 -16.37 -9.88 -6.65
C ALA A 511 -17.19 -11.14 -6.41
N LEU A 512 -16.87 -11.90 -5.36
CA LEU A 512 -17.59 -13.10 -4.94
C LEU A 512 -18.00 -13.02 -3.46
N GLY A 513 -19.04 -13.79 -3.11
CA GLY A 513 -19.52 -13.91 -1.73
C GLY A 513 -18.64 -14.81 -0.87
N PHE A 514 -19.25 -15.53 0.07
CA PHE A 514 -18.55 -16.49 0.92
C PHE A 514 -18.27 -17.79 0.17
N ARG A 515 -17.09 -18.38 0.33
CA ARG A 515 -16.74 -19.70 -0.20
C ARG A 515 -16.20 -20.61 0.88
N VAL A 516 -16.66 -21.85 0.86
CA VAL A 516 -16.27 -22.88 1.81
C VAL A 516 -15.87 -24.14 1.04
N ASP A 517 -14.66 -24.65 1.27
CA ASP A 517 -14.13 -25.82 0.57
C ASP A 517 -13.71 -26.93 1.54
N GLY A 518 -13.78 -28.20 1.12
CA GLY A 518 -13.42 -29.35 1.96
C GLY A 518 -12.39 -30.31 1.35
N ALA A 519 -11.71 -29.93 0.25
CA ALA A 519 -10.91 -30.85 -0.56
C ALA A 519 -9.68 -31.44 0.16
N THR A 520 -9.05 -30.67 1.07
CA THR A 520 -7.83 -31.06 1.79
C THR A 520 -8.15 -31.69 3.15
N ALA A 521 -9.07 -31.09 3.91
CA ALA A 521 -9.62 -31.63 5.15
C ALA A 521 -11.06 -31.14 5.34
N ALA A 522 -11.83 -31.85 6.17
CA ALA A 522 -13.24 -31.53 6.40
C ALA A 522 -13.41 -30.17 7.10
N THR A 523 -13.75 -29.15 6.32
CA THR A 523 -14.05 -27.79 6.79
C THR A 523 -15.46 -27.73 7.39
N VAL A 524 -15.59 -27.10 8.55
CA VAL A 524 -16.86 -26.93 9.27
C VAL A 524 -17.07 -25.45 9.60
N VAL A 525 -17.99 -24.80 8.91
CA VAL A 525 -18.30 -23.39 9.13
C VAL A 525 -19.73 -23.25 9.63
N THR A 526 -19.90 -22.52 10.73
CA THR A 526 -21.21 -22.17 11.27
C THR A 526 -21.46 -20.68 11.06
N PHE A 527 -22.46 -20.35 10.26
CA PHE A 527 -23.00 -19.00 10.21
C PHE A 527 -24.14 -18.92 11.21
N THR A 528 -24.05 -18.07 12.23
CA THR A 528 -25.13 -17.96 13.23
C THR A 528 -26.41 -17.49 12.54
N ALA A 529 -27.46 -18.31 12.63
CA ALA A 529 -28.66 -18.18 11.82
C ALA A 529 -29.28 -16.77 11.89
N GLY A 530 -29.54 -16.17 10.74
CA GLY A 530 -30.14 -14.84 10.62
C GLY A 530 -29.22 -13.65 10.94
N THR A 531 -27.97 -13.89 11.35
CA THR A 531 -27.06 -12.82 11.79
C THR A 531 -25.97 -12.45 10.78
N VAL A 532 -25.72 -13.26 9.75
CA VAL A 532 -24.72 -12.98 8.72
C VAL A 532 -25.39 -12.65 7.39
N ARG A 533 -25.01 -11.52 6.79
CA ARG A 533 -25.56 -11.02 5.52
C ARG A 533 -24.50 -10.84 4.45
N GLY A 534 -24.89 -11.12 3.20
CA GLY A 534 -24.07 -10.90 2.01
C GLY A 534 -24.77 -10.05 0.95
N GLN A 535 -24.03 -9.65 -0.08
CA GLN A 535 -24.55 -8.83 -1.17
C GLN A 535 -25.62 -9.55 -1.97
N GLN A 536 -26.73 -8.86 -2.24
CA GLN A 536 -27.81 -9.39 -3.07
C GLN A 536 -27.28 -9.86 -4.44
N GLY A 537 -27.69 -11.05 -4.86
CA GLY A 537 -27.25 -11.65 -6.12
C GLY A 537 -25.99 -12.53 -6.01
N GLN A 538 -25.29 -12.49 -4.87
CA GLN A 538 -24.25 -13.47 -4.54
C GLN A 538 -24.83 -14.69 -3.83
N THR A 539 -24.03 -15.74 -3.73
CA THR A 539 -24.36 -16.97 -3.01
C THR A 539 -23.15 -17.46 -2.24
N THR A 540 -23.40 -18.32 -1.23
CA THR A 540 -22.32 -19.07 -0.61
C THR A 540 -21.98 -20.23 -1.53
N ASN A 541 -20.75 -20.27 -2.01
CA ASN A 541 -20.28 -21.38 -2.84
C ASN A 541 -19.65 -22.45 -1.94
N THR A 542 -20.16 -23.67 -1.99
CA THR A 542 -19.52 -24.83 -1.38
C THR A 542 -18.87 -25.65 -2.50
N ALA A 543 -17.55 -25.68 -2.57
CA ALA A 543 -16.86 -26.46 -3.61
C ALA A 543 -16.55 -27.90 -3.14
N THR A 544 -15.63 -28.53 -3.87
CA THR A 544 -15.17 -29.93 -3.73
C THR A 544 -14.84 -30.33 -2.29
N GLY A 545 -15.06 -31.62 -1.97
CA GLY A 545 -14.63 -32.22 -0.69
C GLY A 545 -15.65 -32.22 0.45
N ALA A 546 -16.94 -31.98 0.15
CA ALA A 546 -18.06 -32.10 1.09
C ALA A 546 -17.87 -31.31 2.43
N PRO A 547 -17.65 -29.98 2.37
CA PRO A 547 -17.62 -29.16 3.58
C PRO A 547 -18.96 -29.18 4.32
N THR A 548 -18.93 -28.96 5.64
CA THR A 548 -20.13 -28.79 6.45
C THR A 548 -20.39 -27.32 6.70
N VAL A 549 -21.52 -26.81 6.20
CA VAL A 549 -21.97 -25.43 6.45
C VAL A 549 -23.25 -25.46 7.30
N ASN A 550 -23.14 -25.04 8.56
CA ASN A 550 -24.26 -24.98 9.48
C ASN A 550 -24.97 -23.63 9.35
N SER A 551 -26.18 -23.66 8.79
CA SER A 551 -27.01 -22.49 8.43
C SER A 551 -26.45 -21.65 7.28
N THR A 552 -27.32 -20.88 6.64
CA THR A 552 -26.98 -20.12 5.43
C THR A 552 -26.80 -18.63 5.72
N VAL A 553 -25.89 -18.00 4.98
CA VAL A 553 -25.80 -16.53 4.88
C VAL A 553 -27.07 -15.98 4.19
N THR A 554 -27.59 -14.86 4.69
CA THR A 554 -28.73 -14.17 4.06
C THR A 554 -28.23 -13.14 3.05
N TYR A 555 -28.44 -13.37 1.75
CA TYR A 555 -27.97 -12.46 0.70
C TYR A 555 -29.01 -11.39 0.35
N ASN A 556 -29.04 -10.29 1.10
CA ASN A 556 -30.00 -9.19 0.92
C ASN A 556 -29.41 -7.78 1.13
N VAL A 557 -28.09 -7.63 1.04
CA VAL A 557 -27.43 -6.32 1.05
C VAL A 557 -27.42 -5.75 -0.37
N SER A 558 -28.30 -4.79 -0.66
CA SER A 558 -28.50 -4.27 -2.03
C SER A 558 -27.75 -2.96 -2.33
N ALA A 559 -27.13 -2.35 -1.31
CA ALA A 559 -26.39 -1.09 -1.40
C ALA A 559 -25.28 -1.07 -0.35
N LEU A 560 -24.37 -0.09 -0.44
CA LEU A 560 -23.31 0.12 0.54
C LEU A 560 -23.90 0.12 1.97
N PRO A 561 -23.46 -0.78 2.86
CA PRO A 561 -24.11 -0.97 4.17
C PRO A 561 -23.64 0.02 5.23
N ILE A 562 -22.61 0.82 4.94
CA ILE A 562 -22.02 1.82 5.82
C ILE A 562 -22.44 3.24 5.39
N VAL A 563 -22.29 4.21 6.30
CA VAL A 563 -22.63 5.61 6.05
C VAL A 563 -21.78 6.19 4.92
N SER A 564 -20.47 5.91 4.90
CA SER A 564 -19.57 6.38 3.85
C SER A 564 -18.33 5.51 3.77
N ASP A 565 -17.90 5.18 2.54
CA ASP A 565 -16.61 4.58 2.24
C ASP A 565 -15.48 5.62 2.15
N GLY A 566 -15.79 6.90 2.44
CA GLY A 566 -14.86 8.01 2.31
C GLY A 566 -14.65 8.48 0.87
N GLY A 567 -15.53 8.09 -0.08
CA GLY A 567 -15.41 8.48 -1.49
C GLY A 567 -14.34 7.71 -2.25
N ILE A 568 -13.78 6.66 -1.65
CA ILE A 568 -12.67 5.86 -2.20
C ILE A 568 -12.98 5.27 -3.58
N ASN A 569 -14.25 4.92 -3.84
CA ASN A 569 -14.70 4.33 -5.09
C ASN A 569 -15.14 5.36 -6.15
N THR A 570 -15.32 6.63 -5.76
CA THR A 570 -15.92 7.67 -6.62
C THR A 570 -14.97 8.81 -6.97
N GLU A 571 -13.88 8.98 -6.22
CA GLU A 571 -12.91 10.05 -6.46
C GLU A 571 -11.65 9.54 -7.18
N SER A 572 -11.16 10.32 -8.14
CA SER A 572 -9.98 9.99 -8.96
C SER A 572 -8.65 9.94 -8.20
N ASN A 573 -8.65 10.36 -6.93
CA ASN A 573 -7.49 10.43 -6.03
C ASN A 573 -7.62 9.48 -4.82
N CYS A 574 -8.61 8.58 -4.83
CA CYS A 574 -8.89 7.67 -3.72
C CYS A 574 -9.42 8.35 -2.44
N GLY A 575 -10.21 9.42 -2.56
CA GLY A 575 -11.26 9.79 -1.59
C GLY A 575 -10.85 10.45 -0.27
N PHE A 576 -9.66 10.15 0.25
CA PHE A 576 -9.36 10.44 1.67
C PHE A 576 -8.88 11.87 1.97
N ALA A 577 -8.87 12.74 0.97
CA ALA A 577 -8.41 14.11 1.13
C ALA A 577 -9.38 14.95 1.98
N ALA A 578 -10.70 14.78 1.83
CA ALA A 578 -11.71 15.61 2.50
C ALA A 578 -12.66 14.83 3.43
N THR A 579 -12.96 13.56 3.14
CA THR A 579 -13.89 12.73 3.93
C THR A 579 -13.25 11.41 4.32
N LYS A 580 -13.19 11.14 5.62
CA LYS A 580 -12.75 9.83 6.14
C LYS A 580 -13.92 8.84 6.09
N PRO A 581 -13.67 7.53 5.94
CA PRO A 581 -14.71 6.52 6.01
C PRO A 581 -15.51 6.59 7.32
N ASP A 582 -16.81 6.39 7.20
CA ASP A 582 -17.71 6.21 8.32
C ASP A 582 -18.35 4.84 8.22
N TYR A 583 -17.72 3.87 8.90
CA TYR A 583 -18.17 2.48 8.93
C TYR A 583 -19.43 2.24 9.77
N THR A 584 -20.04 3.28 10.34
CA THR A 584 -21.34 3.16 11.02
C THR A 584 -22.33 2.50 10.06
N LEU A 585 -23.03 1.45 10.51
CA LEU A 585 -23.99 0.78 9.66
C LEU A 585 -25.21 1.66 9.41
N ASN A 586 -25.72 1.60 8.19
CA ASN A 586 -27.00 2.18 7.83
C ASN A 586 -28.13 1.56 8.68
N ALA A 587 -29.18 2.35 8.96
CA ALA A 587 -30.25 1.98 9.88
C ALA A 587 -30.88 0.60 9.58
N THR A 588 -30.97 0.22 8.30
CA THR A 588 -31.45 -1.09 7.84
C THR A 588 -30.71 -2.28 8.46
N TYR A 589 -29.41 -2.13 8.73
CA TYR A 589 -28.53 -3.22 9.22
C TYR A 589 -28.13 -3.01 10.69
N ALA A 590 -28.14 -1.77 11.18
CA ALA A 590 -27.80 -1.42 12.56
C ALA A 590 -28.78 -2.00 13.61
N VAL A 591 -30.06 -2.14 13.27
CA VAL A 591 -31.14 -2.58 14.19
C VAL A 591 -30.95 -4.04 14.68
N ALA A 592 -30.09 -4.82 14.02
CA ALA A 592 -29.81 -6.22 14.35
C ALA A 592 -28.48 -6.46 15.11
N GLY A 593 -27.75 -5.41 15.48
CA GLY A 593 -26.43 -5.55 16.13
C GLY A 593 -25.35 -6.18 15.24
N GLN A 594 -25.55 -6.10 13.92
CA GLN A 594 -24.65 -6.62 12.89
C GLN A 594 -23.53 -5.63 12.59
N GLY A 595 -22.44 -6.12 11.99
CA GLY A 595 -21.30 -5.33 11.53
C GLY A 595 -20.27 -5.05 12.61
N GLY A 596 -19.03 -4.80 12.18
CA GLY A 596 -17.92 -4.43 13.07
C GLY A 596 -18.11 -3.11 13.79
N ALA A 597 -19.05 -2.27 13.34
CA ALA A 597 -19.39 -0.98 13.93
C ALA A 597 -20.57 -1.02 14.90
N ALA A 598 -21.07 -2.21 15.26
CA ALA A 598 -22.26 -2.34 16.11
C ALA A 598 -22.09 -1.70 17.50
N ASP A 599 -20.86 -1.62 18.01
CA ASP A 599 -20.54 -1.04 19.33
C ASP A 599 -20.08 0.43 19.25
N GLY A 600 -20.36 1.11 18.14
CA GLY A 600 -20.02 2.51 17.91
C GLY A 600 -18.72 2.70 17.11
N LYS A 601 -18.28 3.96 17.02
CA LYS A 601 -17.16 4.39 16.17
C LYS A 601 -15.79 4.18 16.81
N TRP A 602 -15.45 2.94 17.15
CA TRP A 602 -14.19 2.62 17.82
C TRP A 602 -12.94 2.91 16.97
N TRP A 603 -13.07 3.03 15.65
CA TRP A 603 -11.97 3.37 14.74
C TRP A 603 -11.73 4.89 14.63
N ASP A 604 -12.69 5.72 15.07
CA ASP A 604 -12.67 7.15 14.77
C ASP A 604 -11.54 7.89 15.50
N GLY A 605 -11.00 8.91 14.82
CA GLY A 605 -9.98 9.79 15.33
C GLY A 605 -8.55 9.24 15.41
N TRP A 606 -8.33 7.97 15.73
CA TRP A 606 -6.97 7.41 15.93
C TRP A 606 -6.41 6.66 14.73
N THR A 607 -7.25 6.26 13.76
CA THR A 607 -6.85 5.50 12.57
C THR A 607 -6.36 6.39 11.44
N VAL A 608 -5.71 5.81 10.43
CA VAL A 608 -5.25 6.48 9.21
C VAL A 608 -6.12 6.12 8.02
N PHE A 609 -6.35 7.06 7.10
CA PHE A 609 -6.99 6.76 5.83
C PHE A 609 -6.29 7.52 4.72
N ARG A 610 -5.51 6.78 3.94
CA ARG A 610 -4.75 7.33 2.82
C ARG A 610 -4.50 6.27 1.76
N ALA A 611 -4.25 6.73 0.54
CA ALA A 611 -3.72 5.86 -0.48
C ALA A 611 -2.18 5.84 -0.48
N ARG A 612 -1.63 7.05 -0.34
CA ARG A 612 -0.23 7.50 -0.27
C ARG A 612 0.39 7.53 1.11
#